data_AF-A0A1H9U224-F1
#
_entry.id   AF-A0A1H9U224-F1
#
_cell.length_a   1.000
_cell.length_b   1.000
_cell.length_c   1.000
_cell.angle_alpha   90.00
_cell.angle_beta   90.00
_cell.angle_gamma   90.00
#
_symmetry.space_group_name_H-M   'P 1'
#
loop_
_entity.id
_entity.type
_entity.pdbx_description
1 polymer ?
#
loop_
_entity_poly.entity_id
_entity_poly.type
_entity_poly.pdbx_seq_one_letter_code
_entity_poly.pdbx_strand_id
1 'polypeptide(L)'
;MWCLMYRGREAGELLLARQIESIRGLKARGVTVKVNTILVPGVTLDGVGEVAKLAKRLGVDIMNNLPLYPVEGTPFGECLAPSSGEIAVARRQAEVFLPQMNHCQRCRADAVGLLDDENDQSAIDRLLAAKRPSAPRPLVAVCTQEGFLVNQHLGVLISWTSTRTRMWAGGSLPGFWNGARRPRRVGVRGGGRSSPGS
;
A
#
# COMPACT_ATOMS: atom_id res chain seq x y z
N MET A 1 0.78 -26.98 7.62
CA MET A 1 0.18 -26.17 6.54
C MET A 1 1.28 -25.95 5.51
N TRP A 2 1.20 -26.59 4.35
CA TRP A 2 2.24 -26.48 3.32
C TRP A 2 2.11 -25.11 2.62
N CYS A 3 3.21 -24.38 2.49
CA CYS A 3 3.26 -23.14 1.73
C CYS A 3 3.28 -23.49 0.24
N LEU A 4 2.20 -23.21 -0.49
CA LEU A 4 2.19 -23.33 -1.95
C LEU A 4 3.08 -22.24 -2.56
N MET A 5 4.08 -22.64 -3.34
CA MET A 5 4.93 -21.70 -4.11
C MET A 5 4.64 -21.83 -5.60
N TYR A 6 4.06 -20.78 -6.17
CA TYR A 6 3.84 -20.65 -7.61
C TYR A 6 5.10 -20.10 -8.29
N ARG A 7 5.41 -20.55 -9.51
CA ARG A 7 6.55 -20.06 -10.31
C ARG A 7 6.17 -19.87 -11.77
N GLY A 8 6.99 -19.09 -12.49
CA GLY A 8 6.87 -18.88 -13.93
C GLY A 8 5.48 -18.38 -14.34
N ARG A 9 4.93 -19.00 -15.39
CA ARG A 9 3.64 -18.60 -15.98
C ARG A 9 2.48 -18.66 -14.99
N GLU A 10 2.39 -19.72 -14.20
CA GLU A 10 1.30 -19.91 -13.24
C GLU A 10 1.29 -18.80 -12.19
N ALA A 11 2.48 -18.39 -11.70
CA ALA A 11 2.60 -17.25 -10.79
C ALA A 11 2.15 -15.93 -11.45
N GLY A 12 2.52 -15.71 -12.71
CA GLY A 12 2.13 -14.53 -13.47
C GLY A 12 0.62 -14.45 -13.70
N GLU A 13 -0.01 -15.56 -14.10
CA GLU A 13 -1.45 -15.65 -14.31
C GLU A 13 -2.23 -15.42 -13.01
N LEU A 14 -1.77 -16.02 -11.90
CA LEU A 14 -2.36 -15.79 -10.59
C LEU A 14 -2.23 -14.32 -10.16
N LEU A 15 -1.05 -13.72 -10.30
CA LEU A 15 -0.81 -12.32 -9.94
C LEU A 15 -1.70 -11.38 -10.74
N LEU A 16 -1.78 -11.58 -12.06
CA LEU A 16 -2.63 -10.79 -12.94
C LEU A 16 -4.11 -10.92 -12.56
N ALA A 17 -4.59 -12.15 -12.29
CA ALA A 17 -5.97 -12.38 -11.87
C ALA A 17 -6.31 -11.62 -10.59
N ARG A 18 -5.43 -11.63 -9.58
CA ARG A 18 -5.63 -10.89 -8.31
C ARG A 18 -5.57 -9.37 -8.49
N GLN A 19 -4.70 -8.88 -9.37
CA GLN A 19 -4.66 -7.45 -9.71
C GLN A 19 -5.97 -6.99 -10.37
N ILE A 20 -6.49 -7.75 -11.32
CA ILE A 20 -7.77 -7.46 -11.99
C ILE A 20 -8.93 -7.48 -10.99
N GLU A 21 -9.00 -8.48 -10.11
CA GLU A 21 -9.99 -8.56 -9.04
C GLU A 21 -9.92 -7.33 -8.12
N SER A 22 -8.71 -6.94 -7.72
CA SER A 22 -8.48 -5.78 -6.85
C SER A 22 -8.93 -4.47 -7.50
N ILE A 23 -8.60 -4.26 -8.78
CA ILE A 23 -9.04 -3.06 -9.52
C ILE A 23 -10.56 -2.99 -9.55
N ARG A 24 -11.25 -4.08 -9.89
CA ARG A 24 -12.72 -4.13 -9.89
C ARG A 24 -13.29 -3.82 -8.51
N GLY A 25 -12.71 -4.39 -7.47
CA GLY A 25 -13.13 -4.14 -6.08
C GLY A 25 -12.96 -2.68 -5.64
N LEU A 26 -11.85 -2.05 -6.03
CA LEU A 26 -11.58 -0.63 -5.76
C LEU A 26 -12.55 0.28 -6.53
N LYS A 27 -12.76 0.01 -7.82
CA LYS A 27 -13.68 0.81 -8.65
C LYS A 27 -15.13 0.69 -8.21
N ALA A 28 -15.57 -0.50 -7.80
CA ALA A 28 -16.91 -0.71 -7.22
C ALA A 28 -17.15 0.12 -5.94
N ARG A 29 -16.10 0.59 -5.28
CA ARG A 29 -16.14 1.42 -4.07
C ARG A 29 -15.84 2.89 -4.34
N GLY A 30 -15.79 3.31 -5.61
CA GLY A 30 -15.52 4.69 -5.99
C GLY A 30 -14.09 5.16 -5.72
N VAL A 31 -13.14 4.24 -5.55
CA VAL A 31 -11.73 4.59 -5.32
C VAL A 31 -11.06 4.93 -6.65
N THR A 32 -10.27 6.01 -6.67
CA THR A 32 -9.41 6.35 -7.80
C THR A 32 -8.26 5.35 -7.90
N VAL A 33 -8.07 4.77 -9.08
CA VAL A 33 -7.05 3.77 -9.38
C VAL A 33 -6.10 4.32 -10.42
N LYS A 34 -4.80 4.25 -10.08
CA LYS A 34 -3.69 4.54 -10.98
C LYS A 34 -2.94 3.25 -11.29
N VAL A 35 -2.67 2.98 -12.56
CA VAL A 35 -1.83 1.85 -12.98
C VAL A 35 -0.45 2.34 -13.39
N ASN A 36 0.59 1.85 -12.73
CA ASN A 36 1.97 2.03 -13.17
C ASN A 36 2.35 0.87 -14.09
N THR A 37 2.98 1.14 -15.23
CA THR A 37 3.54 0.10 -16.12
C THR A 37 5.00 0.41 -16.40
N ILE A 38 5.87 -0.58 -16.20
CA ILE A 38 7.28 -0.48 -16.58
C ILE A 38 7.40 -0.88 -18.05
N LEU A 39 8.02 0.00 -18.84
CA LEU A 39 8.29 -0.19 -20.25
C LEU A 39 9.62 -0.93 -20.42
N VAL A 40 9.52 -2.23 -20.70
CA VAL A 40 10.66 -3.13 -20.91
C VAL A 40 10.73 -3.44 -22.41
N PRO A 41 11.84 -3.08 -23.10
CA PRO A 41 12.03 -3.42 -24.51
C PRO A 41 11.89 -4.93 -24.76
N GLY A 42 11.17 -5.31 -25.82
CA GLY A 42 10.92 -6.71 -26.16
C GLY A 42 9.94 -7.46 -25.25
N VAL A 43 9.37 -6.81 -24.23
CA VAL A 43 8.39 -7.44 -23.32
C VAL A 43 7.09 -6.65 -23.24
N THR A 44 7.14 -5.41 -22.75
CA THR A 44 5.93 -4.59 -22.52
C THR A 44 5.90 -3.31 -23.34
N LEU A 45 7.06 -2.83 -23.80
CA LEU A 45 7.20 -1.54 -24.49
C LEU A 45 6.24 -1.43 -25.70
N ASP A 46 6.28 -2.42 -26.59
CA ASP A 46 5.48 -2.43 -27.83
C ASP A 46 3.99 -2.73 -27.59
N GLY A 47 3.67 -3.39 -26.47
CA GLY A 47 2.34 -3.86 -26.12
C GLY A 47 1.57 -2.98 -25.13
N VAL A 48 2.12 -1.83 -24.73
CA VAL A 48 1.54 -1.02 -23.65
C VAL A 48 0.13 -0.49 -23.97
N GLY A 49 -0.17 -0.29 -25.26
CA GLY A 49 -1.51 0.12 -25.70
C GLY A 49 -2.60 -0.88 -25.31
N GLU A 50 -2.32 -2.19 -25.40
CA GLU A 50 -3.27 -3.23 -25.00
C GLU A 50 -3.44 -3.29 -23.48
N VAL A 51 -2.38 -3.01 -22.72
CA VAL A 51 -2.44 -2.85 -21.26
C VAL A 51 -3.33 -1.65 -20.90
N ALA A 52 -3.15 -0.51 -21.56
CA ALA A 52 -3.96 0.69 -21.36
C ALA A 52 -5.43 0.45 -21.71
N LYS A 53 -5.69 -0.26 -22.81
CA LYS A 53 -7.04 -0.65 -23.25
C LYS A 53 -7.72 -1.56 -22.24
N LEU A 54 -7.01 -2.56 -21.69
CA LEU A 54 -7.53 -3.42 -20.63
C LEU A 54 -7.81 -2.61 -19.36
N ALA A 55 -6.87 -1.78 -18.92
CA ALA A 55 -7.01 -0.93 -17.75
C ALA A 55 -8.22 0.02 -17.88
N LYS A 56 -8.45 0.61 -19.06
CA LYS A 56 -9.63 1.43 -19.35
C LYS A 56 -10.92 0.64 -19.19
N ARG A 57 -10.99 -0.59 -19.73
CA ARG A 57 -12.17 -1.47 -19.55
C ARG A 57 -12.45 -1.81 -18.09
N LEU A 58 -11.41 -1.82 -17.24
CA LEU A 58 -11.54 -2.06 -15.81
C LEU A 58 -11.89 -0.79 -15.00
N GLY A 59 -11.99 0.38 -15.66
CA GLY A 59 -12.35 1.64 -15.02
C GLY A 59 -11.18 2.37 -14.35
N VAL A 60 -9.93 2.07 -14.71
CA VAL A 60 -8.75 2.81 -14.24
C VAL A 60 -8.83 4.27 -14.67
N ASP A 61 -8.35 5.18 -13.82
CA ASP A 61 -8.52 6.63 -14.02
C ASP A 61 -7.31 7.27 -14.70
N ILE A 62 -6.10 6.81 -14.39
CA ILE A 62 -4.85 7.33 -14.93
C ILE A 62 -3.79 6.24 -15.02
N MET A 63 -2.92 6.32 -16.03
CA MET A 63 -1.82 5.40 -16.22
C MET A 63 -0.48 6.15 -16.16
N ASN A 64 0.56 5.48 -15.66
CA ASN A 64 1.91 6.02 -15.58
C ASN A 64 2.90 5.04 -16.20
N ASN A 65 3.34 5.36 -17.40
CA ASN A 65 4.33 4.59 -18.15
C ASN A 65 5.74 5.07 -17.81
N LEU A 66 6.47 4.20 -17.12
CA LEU A 66 7.82 4.44 -16.63
C LEU A 66 8.81 3.62 -17.44
N PRO A 67 9.94 4.20 -17.89
CA PRO A 67 10.98 3.41 -18.53
C PRO A 67 11.55 2.37 -17.57
N LEU A 68 12.00 1.23 -18.10
CA LEU A 68 12.87 0.33 -17.35
C LEU A 68 14.09 1.09 -16.81
N TYR A 69 14.47 0.80 -15.57
CA TYR A 69 15.78 1.14 -15.05
C TYR A 69 16.55 -0.15 -14.84
N PRO A 70 17.57 -0.45 -15.66
CA PRO A 70 18.34 -1.67 -15.53
C PRO A 70 19.08 -1.67 -14.19
N VAL A 71 18.95 -2.75 -13.42
CA VAL A 71 19.64 -2.95 -12.15
C VAL A 71 20.46 -4.22 -12.25
N GLU A 72 21.76 -4.10 -12.01
CA GLU A 72 22.70 -5.21 -12.05
C GLU A 72 22.24 -6.36 -11.14
N GLY A 73 22.40 -7.61 -11.60
CA GLY A 73 21.98 -8.80 -10.88
C GLY A 73 20.47 -9.10 -10.91
N THR A 74 19.67 -8.30 -11.62
CA THR A 74 18.23 -8.59 -11.85
C THR A 74 18.00 -9.23 -13.22
N PRO A 75 16.86 -9.91 -13.44
CA PRO A 75 16.54 -10.52 -14.75
C PRO A 75 16.54 -9.56 -15.95
N PHE A 76 16.39 -8.25 -15.71
CA PHE A 76 16.43 -7.21 -16.74
C PHE A 76 17.65 -6.28 -16.58
N GLY A 77 18.67 -6.70 -15.84
CA GLY A 77 19.87 -5.88 -15.58
C GLY A 77 20.72 -5.61 -16.81
N GLU A 78 20.71 -6.53 -17.78
CA GLU A 78 21.43 -6.39 -19.06
C GLU A 78 20.59 -5.73 -20.16
N CYS A 79 19.30 -5.51 -19.91
CA CYS A 79 18.44 -4.83 -20.89
C CYS A 79 18.82 -3.35 -20.98
N LEU A 80 18.79 -2.79 -22.19
CA LEU A 80 18.91 -1.35 -22.38
C LEU A 80 17.64 -0.65 -21.90
N ALA A 81 17.81 0.54 -21.32
CA ALA A 81 16.68 1.42 -21.05
C ALA A 81 16.08 1.90 -22.39
N PRO A 82 14.75 2.00 -22.51
CA PRO A 82 14.13 2.53 -23.72
C PRO A 82 14.52 4.01 -23.91
N SER A 83 14.69 4.41 -25.17
CA SER A 83 14.97 5.79 -25.56
C SER A 83 13.79 6.72 -25.27
N SER A 84 14.07 8.02 -25.20
CA SER A 84 13.03 9.05 -25.05
C SER A 84 11.96 8.99 -26.16
N GLY A 85 12.37 8.68 -27.40
CA GLY A 85 11.48 8.50 -28.54
C GLY A 85 10.53 7.32 -28.35
N GLU A 86 11.05 6.17 -27.94
CA GLU A 86 10.25 4.96 -27.67
C GLU A 86 9.26 5.19 -26.52
N ILE A 87 9.70 5.84 -25.44
CA ILE A 87 8.83 6.19 -24.31
C ILE A 87 7.69 7.11 -24.78
N ALA A 88 7.99 8.10 -25.62
CA ALA A 88 6.98 9.02 -26.15
C ALA A 88 5.97 8.30 -27.05
N VAL A 89 6.42 7.36 -27.89
CA VAL A 89 5.54 6.51 -28.71
C VAL A 89 4.63 5.65 -27.82
N ALA A 90 5.20 4.96 -26.84
CA ALA A 90 4.48 4.11 -25.90
C ALA A 90 3.42 4.90 -25.11
N ARG A 91 3.76 6.11 -24.65
CA ARG A 91 2.81 7.02 -24.00
C ARG A 91 1.67 7.42 -24.93
N ARG A 92 1.96 7.82 -26.18
CA ARG A 92 0.91 8.17 -27.15
C ARG A 92 -0.04 7.01 -27.42
N GLN A 93 0.48 5.79 -27.55
CA GLN A 93 -0.35 4.59 -27.73
C GLN A 93 -1.30 4.35 -26.55
N ALA A 94 -0.80 4.53 -25.32
CA ALA A 94 -1.61 4.37 -24.11
C ALA A 94 -2.60 5.54 -23.89
N GLU A 95 -2.22 6.76 -24.29
CA GLU A 95 -3.01 7.99 -24.15
C GLU A 95 -4.34 7.95 -24.92
N VAL A 96 -4.41 7.17 -25.99
CA VAL A 96 -5.66 6.88 -26.71
C VAL A 96 -6.74 6.32 -25.78
N PHE A 97 -6.36 5.57 -24.74
CA PHE A 97 -7.29 4.90 -23.84
C PHE A 97 -7.38 5.56 -22.45
N LEU A 98 -6.25 6.02 -21.90
CA LEU A 98 -6.15 6.55 -20.55
C LEU A 98 -5.25 7.78 -20.47
N PRO A 99 -5.61 8.80 -19.67
CA PRO A 99 -4.72 9.90 -19.35
C PRO A 99 -3.37 9.39 -18.82
N GLN A 100 -2.29 10.06 -19.22
CA GLN A 100 -0.92 9.70 -18.84
C GLN A 100 -0.37 10.64 -17.77
N MET A 101 0.31 10.08 -16.77
CA MET A 101 1.09 10.85 -15.81
C MET A 101 2.49 11.15 -16.37
N ASN A 102 2.82 12.43 -16.56
CA ASN A 102 4.08 12.86 -17.18
C ASN A 102 5.14 13.40 -16.20
N HIS A 103 4.77 13.71 -14.95
CA HIS A 103 5.63 14.35 -13.93
C HIS A 103 6.19 13.36 -12.90
N CYS A 104 6.32 12.08 -13.24
CA CYS A 104 6.79 11.08 -12.28
C CYS A 104 8.31 11.12 -12.11
N GLN A 105 8.79 11.44 -10.91
CA GLN A 105 10.21 11.49 -10.55
C GLN A 105 10.77 10.16 -9.99
N ARG A 106 10.06 9.04 -10.19
CA ARG A 106 10.41 7.72 -9.60
C ARG A 106 10.63 7.81 -8.08
N CYS A 107 9.68 8.43 -7.40
CA CYS A 107 9.75 8.69 -5.96
C CYS A 107 10.04 7.40 -5.18
N ARG A 108 10.92 7.53 -4.18
CA ARG A 108 11.17 6.47 -3.21
C ARG A 108 10.04 6.39 -2.19
N ALA A 109 9.94 5.25 -1.51
CA ALA A 109 8.95 5.03 -0.46
C ALA A 109 9.11 5.99 0.75
N ASP A 110 10.30 6.57 0.91
CA ASP A 110 10.65 7.49 1.99
C ASP A 110 10.74 8.96 1.54
N ALA A 111 10.26 9.30 0.34
CA ALA A 111 10.20 10.69 -0.11
C ALA A 111 9.13 11.49 0.66
N VAL A 112 9.49 12.68 1.15
CA VAL A 112 8.60 13.63 1.84
C VAL A 112 8.70 15.00 1.15
N GLY A 113 7.59 15.72 1.01
CA GLY A 113 7.56 17.08 0.43
C GLY A 113 6.82 17.16 -0.91
N LEU A 114 7.09 18.22 -1.67
CA LEU A 114 6.59 18.39 -3.04
C LEU A 114 7.51 17.68 -4.05
N LEU A 115 7.04 17.56 -5.29
CA LEU A 115 7.92 17.14 -6.38
C LEU A 115 9.02 18.19 -6.56
N ASP A 116 10.24 17.71 -6.80
CA ASP A 116 11.47 18.51 -6.96
C ASP A 116 11.96 19.21 -5.67
N ASP A 117 11.33 18.97 -4.52
CA ASP A 117 11.91 19.33 -3.22
C ASP A 117 13.04 18.37 -2.83
N GLU A 118 14.00 18.87 -2.03
CA GLU A 118 14.95 18.02 -1.32
C GLU A 118 14.24 17.22 -0.21
N ASN A 119 14.61 15.95 -0.05
CA ASN A 119 14.08 15.09 1.00
C ASN A 119 14.84 15.32 2.32
N ASP A 120 14.67 16.51 2.90
CA ASP A 120 15.40 16.98 4.07
C ASP A 120 14.47 17.30 5.27
N GLN A 121 15.05 17.81 6.35
CA GLN A 121 14.28 18.19 7.54
C GLN A 121 13.24 19.27 7.24
N SER A 122 13.52 20.18 6.30
CA SER A 122 12.58 21.25 5.92
C SER A 122 11.29 20.68 5.30
N ALA A 123 11.40 19.60 4.52
CA ALA A 123 10.25 18.92 3.94
C ALA A 123 9.40 18.24 5.01
N ILE A 124 10.06 17.63 6.01
CA ILE A 124 9.39 17.04 7.19
C ILE A 124 8.65 18.12 7.98
N ASP A 125 9.29 19.26 8.23
CA ASP A 125 8.70 20.36 9.01
C ASP A 125 7.46 20.93 8.32
N ARG A 126 7.51 21.09 6.98
CA ARG A 126 6.34 21.47 6.16
C ARG A 126 5.19 20.49 6.28
N LEU A 127 5.47 19.18 6.20
CA LEU A 127 4.45 18.14 6.38
C LEU A 127 3.84 18.15 7.79
N LEU A 128 4.69 18.32 8.81
CA LEU A 128 4.27 18.40 10.21
C LEU A 128 3.39 19.62 10.46
N ALA A 129 3.71 20.76 9.84
CA ALA A 129 2.88 21.97 9.91
C ALA A 129 1.49 21.75 9.26
N ALA A 130 1.41 20.95 8.20
CA ALA A 130 0.18 20.60 7.50
C ALA A 130 -0.69 19.55 8.22
N LYS A 131 -0.31 19.06 9.42
CA LYS A 131 -0.99 17.96 10.15
C LYS A 131 -2.44 18.20 10.55
N ARG A 132 -3.00 19.40 10.35
CA ARG A 132 -4.38 19.68 10.75
C ARG A 132 -5.34 19.29 9.63
N PRO A 133 -6.22 18.29 9.84
CA PRO A 133 -7.26 18.01 8.89
C PRO A 133 -8.19 19.23 8.82
N SER A 134 -8.55 19.63 7.60
CA SER A 134 -9.47 20.75 7.34
C SER A 134 -10.91 20.45 7.74
N ALA A 135 -11.24 19.17 8.00
CA ALA A 135 -12.57 18.72 8.42
C ALA A 135 -12.48 17.47 9.31
N PRO A 136 -13.50 17.16 10.13
CA PRO A 136 -13.59 15.90 10.86
C PRO A 136 -13.54 14.71 9.90
N ARG A 137 -12.67 13.73 10.19
CA ARG A 137 -12.53 12.51 9.38
C ARG A 137 -12.51 11.27 10.28
N PRO A 138 -12.92 10.08 9.77
CA PRO A 138 -12.86 8.85 10.54
C PRO A 138 -11.45 8.59 11.06
N LEU A 139 -11.34 8.28 12.35
CA LEU A 139 -10.08 7.85 12.95
C LEU A 139 -9.92 6.35 12.68
N VAL A 140 -8.77 5.94 12.18
CA VAL A 140 -8.42 4.52 11.98
C VAL A 140 -7.34 4.19 13.00
N ALA A 141 -7.58 3.19 13.82
CA ALA A 141 -6.54 2.59 14.65
C ALA A 141 -5.71 1.62 13.83
N VAL A 142 -4.40 1.81 13.91
CA VAL A 142 -3.39 0.91 13.37
C VAL A 142 -2.62 0.31 14.53
N CYS A 143 -2.48 -1.02 14.53
CA CYS A 143 -1.62 -1.73 15.48
C CYS A 143 -0.29 -2.09 14.81
N THR A 144 0.79 -1.84 15.54
CA THR A 144 2.16 -2.19 15.18
C THR A 144 2.74 -3.13 16.22
N GLN A 145 3.49 -4.14 15.78
CA GLN A 145 4.23 -5.00 16.68
C GLN A 145 5.51 -4.35 17.18
N GLU A 146 6.23 -3.66 16.29
CA GLU A 146 7.55 -3.09 16.60
C GLU A 146 7.52 -1.60 16.96
N GLY A 147 6.38 -0.91 16.83
CA GLY A 147 6.27 0.53 17.08
C GLY A 147 6.50 1.41 15.85
N PHE A 148 6.89 0.82 14.71
CA PHE A 148 7.31 1.57 13.51
C PHE A 148 6.54 1.19 12.25
N LEU A 149 6.17 -0.08 12.06
CA LEU A 149 5.49 -0.58 10.86
C LEU A 149 4.04 -0.99 11.15
N VAL A 150 3.11 -0.70 10.24
CA VAL A 150 1.73 -1.20 10.33
C VAL A 150 1.69 -2.63 9.80
N ASN A 151 1.78 -3.63 10.68
CA ASN A 151 1.97 -5.02 10.29
C ASN A 151 1.00 -6.03 10.94
N GLN A 152 0.08 -5.59 11.81
CA GLN A 152 -0.86 -6.50 12.47
C GLN A 152 -2.31 -6.33 12.00
N HIS A 153 -2.95 -5.19 12.34
CA HIS A 153 -4.38 -5.00 12.09
C HIS A 153 -4.73 -3.54 11.79
N LEU A 154 -5.73 -3.37 10.91
CA LEU A 154 -6.40 -2.10 10.58
C LEU A 154 -7.83 -2.15 11.12
N GLY A 155 -8.27 -1.13 11.87
CA GLY A 155 -9.64 -1.03 12.37
C GLY A 155 -10.14 0.41 12.50
N VAL A 156 -11.44 0.64 12.32
CA VAL A 156 -12.04 1.98 12.48
C VAL A 156 -12.29 2.27 13.95
N LEU A 157 -11.85 3.44 14.42
CA LEU A 157 -11.99 3.88 15.80
C LEU A 157 -13.15 4.88 15.92
N ILE A 158 -14.24 4.44 16.56
CA ILE A 158 -15.48 5.22 16.71
C ILE A 158 -15.46 6.17 17.92
N SER A 159 -14.58 5.93 18.91
CA SER A 159 -14.35 6.85 20.03
C SER A 159 -13.00 6.60 20.69
N TRP A 160 -12.34 7.67 21.17
CA TRP A 160 -11.09 7.62 21.92
C TRP A 160 -11.30 8.21 23.32
N THR A 161 -10.97 7.45 24.36
CA THR A 161 -10.84 7.96 25.73
C THR A 161 -9.42 7.67 26.20
N SER A 162 -8.76 8.67 26.78
CA SER A 162 -7.31 8.76 27.00
C SER A 162 -6.68 7.68 27.91
N THR A 163 -7.45 6.67 28.32
CA THR A 163 -7.01 5.62 29.25
C THR A 163 -7.38 4.20 28.81
N ARG A 164 -8.03 3.98 27.65
CA ARG A 164 -8.29 2.63 27.14
C ARG A 164 -8.66 2.59 25.67
N THR A 165 -7.80 2.02 24.83
CA THR A 165 -8.17 1.61 23.47
C THR A 165 -9.03 0.34 23.55
N ARG A 166 -10.32 0.42 23.22
CA ARG A 166 -11.12 -0.75 22.84
C ARG A 166 -11.16 -0.82 21.32
N MET A 167 -10.35 -1.69 20.72
CA MET A 167 -10.58 -2.13 19.35
C MET A 167 -11.76 -3.11 19.35
N TRP A 168 -12.79 -2.81 18.56
CA TRP A 168 -13.80 -3.79 18.20
C TRP A 168 -13.32 -4.53 16.96
N ALA A 169 -12.96 -5.80 17.13
CA ALA A 169 -12.82 -6.73 16.02
C ALA A 169 -14.17 -7.45 15.85
N GLY A 170 -14.85 -7.20 14.73
CA GLY A 170 -15.90 -8.07 14.20
C GLY A 170 -17.34 -7.62 14.44
N GLY A 171 -17.98 -7.16 13.37
CA GLY A 171 -19.27 -7.75 13.00
C GLY A 171 -19.00 -9.12 12.39
N SER A 172 -19.73 -10.13 12.84
CA SER A 172 -19.64 -11.52 12.43
C SER A 172 -19.82 -11.71 10.92
N LEU A 173 -18.81 -12.27 10.24
CA LEU A 173 -19.04 -13.33 9.26
C LEU A 173 -18.78 -14.67 9.99
N PRO A 174 -19.64 -15.67 9.86
CA PRO A 174 -19.55 -16.88 10.66
C PRO A 174 -18.34 -17.73 10.24
N GLY A 175 -17.41 -17.91 11.20
CA GLY A 175 -16.43 -18.98 11.18
C GLY A 175 -15.00 -18.56 10.84
N PHE A 176 -14.21 -18.20 11.87
CA PHE A 176 -12.85 -18.76 12.04
C PHE A 176 -12.21 -18.33 13.38
N TRP A 177 -11.60 -19.32 14.07
CA TRP A 177 -10.71 -19.27 15.25
C TRP A 177 -11.28 -19.12 16.66
N ASN A 178 -11.61 -20.27 17.25
CA ASN A 178 -11.45 -20.57 18.67
C ASN A 178 -10.00 -20.99 18.94
N GLY A 179 -9.35 -20.44 19.97
CA GLY A 179 -8.23 -21.10 20.65
C GLY A 179 -7.01 -20.23 20.94
N ALA A 180 -7.05 -19.46 22.02
CA ALA A 180 -5.86 -19.14 22.81
C ALA A 180 -6.26 -18.73 24.23
N ARG A 181 -5.74 -19.45 25.22
CA ARG A 181 -6.04 -19.34 26.65
C ARG A 181 -5.50 -18.03 27.23
N ARG A 182 -6.24 -17.41 28.16
CA ARG A 182 -5.84 -16.20 28.90
C ARG A 182 -4.64 -16.48 29.83
N PRO A 183 -3.62 -15.59 29.93
CA PRO A 183 -2.68 -15.63 31.04
C PRO A 183 -3.32 -15.04 32.31
N ARG A 184 -3.00 -15.64 33.47
CA ARG A 184 -3.50 -15.25 34.80
C ARG A 184 -2.97 -13.88 35.24
N ARG A 185 -3.81 -13.09 35.93
CA ARG A 185 -3.43 -11.84 36.62
C ARG A 185 -2.53 -12.14 37.82
N VAL A 186 -1.40 -11.44 37.93
CA VAL A 186 -0.63 -11.31 39.18
C VAL A 186 -1.20 -10.12 39.96
N GLY A 187 -1.66 -10.36 41.18
CA GLY A 187 -2.26 -9.36 42.06
C GLY A 187 -1.23 -8.63 42.91
N VAL A 188 -1.31 -7.30 42.93
CA VAL A 188 -0.59 -6.42 43.87
C VAL A 188 -1.34 -6.43 45.19
N ARG A 189 -0.71 -6.91 46.28
CA ARG A 189 -1.25 -6.85 47.65
C ARG A 189 -1.01 -5.46 48.25
N GLY A 190 -2.07 -4.78 48.66
CA GLY A 190 -2.02 -3.59 49.50
C GLY A 190 -1.70 -3.95 50.96
N GLY A 191 -0.84 -3.15 51.59
CA GLY A 191 -0.52 -3.23 53.01
C GLY A 191 -1.48 -2.39 53.85
N GLY A 192 -1.99 -2.97 54.94
CA GLY A 192 -2.87 -2.32 55.90
C GLY A 192 -3.04 -3.13 57.19
N ARG A 193 -2.12 -2.87 58.14
CA ARG A 193 -2.14 -2.96 59.62
C ARG A 193 -3.07 -3.93 60.36
N SER A 194 -2.49 -4.63 61.34
CA SER A 194 -3.00 -4.75 62.72
C SER A 194 -1.94 -5.36 63.66
N SER A 195 -1.65 -4.70 64.79
CA SER A 195 -1.09 -5.29 66.02
C SER A 195 -2.22 -6.08 66.75
N PRO A 196 -1.99 -6.97 67.75
CA PRO A 196 -1.29 -6.66 69.03
C PRO A 196 -0.50 -7.82 69.71
N GLY A 197 0.33 -7.44 70.69
CA GLY A 197 0.36 -8.07 72.02
C GLY A 197 1.30 -9.24 72.29
N SER A 198 2.43 -8.96 72.94
CA SER A 198 2.81 -9.41 74.31
C SER A 198 4.13 -8.77 74.71
#